data_AF-A0AAV5UZK4-F1
#
_entry.id   AF-A0AAV5UZK4-F1
#
_cell.length_a   1.000
_cell.length_b   1.000
_cell.length_c   1.000
_cell.angle_alpha   90.00
_cell.angle_beta   90.00
_cell.angle_gamma   90.00
#
_symmetry.space_group_name_H-M   'P 1'
#
loop_
_entity.id
_entity.type
_entity.pdbx_description
1 polymer ?
#
loop_
_entity_poly.entity_id
_entity_poly.type
_entity_poly.pdbx_seq_one_letter_code
_entity_poly.pdbx_strand_id
1 'polypeptide(L)' 'LCVHSRRGDFLSSYEQAASSTTFTLPAIQFVLRELNSTKNPLVIMIGDDLQWQSDVTEQIKN' A
#
# COMPACT_ATOMS: atom_id res chain seq x y z
N LEU A 1 -6.36 -8.18 -2.40
CA LEU A 1 -5.21 -8.08 -1.47
C LEU A 1 -5.62 -7.21 -0.29
N CYS A 2 -5.30 -7.61 0.94
CA CYS A 2 -5.51 -6.77 2.13
C CYS A 2 -4.15 -6.31 2.65
N VAL A 3 -4.00 -5.00 2.88
CA VAL A 3 -2.77 -4.39 3.41
C VAL A 3 -3.12 -3.67 4.70
N HIS A 4 -2.50 -4.09 5.80
CA HIS A 4 -2.61 -3.41 7.09
C HIS A 4 -1.33 -2.65 7.39
N SER A 5 -1.45 -1.37 7.76
CA SER A 5 -0.33 -0.53 8.17
C SER A 5 -0.58 0.05 9.55
N ARG A 6 0.44 -0.02 10.43
CA ARG A 6 0.45 0.60 11.75
C ARG A 6 1.56 1.63 11.78
N ARG A 7 1.19 2.91 11.71
CA ARG A 7 2.12 4.03 11.52
C ARG A 7 1.86 5.16 12.50
N GLY A 8 0.62 5.49 12.83
CA GLY A 8 0.26 6.72 13.55
C GLY A 8 1.09 7.01 14.81
N ASP A 9 1.27 6.04 15.69
CA ASP A 9 2.07 6.14 16.93
C ASP A 9 3.59 6.02 16.72
N PHE A 10 4.03 5.54 15.56
CA PHE A 10 5.43 5.36 15.21
C PHE A 10 5.95 6.47 14.27
N LEU A 11 5.12 7.45 13.88
CA LEU A 11 5.53 8.49 12.91
C LEU A 11 6.71 9.32 13.43
N SER A 12 6.78 9.50 14.75
CA SER A 12 7.88 10.18 15.43
C SER A 12 9.13 9.33 15.64
N SER A 13 9.08 8.01 15.40
CA SER A 13 10.20 7.09 15.69
C SER A 13 11.13 6.82 14.50
N TYR A 14 10.97 7.52 13.37
CA TYR A 14 11.82 7.44 12.16
C TYR A 14 11.92 6.05 11.46
N GLU A 15 11.27 5.00 11.97
CA GLU A 15 11.36 3.63 11.41
C GLU A 15 10.43 3.33 10.22
N GLN A 16 9.79 4.35 9.65
CA GLN A 16 8.62 4.13 8.77
C GLN A 16 8.88 4.17 7.26
N ALA A 17 9.98 4.78 6.83
CA ALA A 17 10.04 5.37 5.49
C ALA A 17 10.16 4.34 4.35
N ALA A 18 10.69 3.14 4.60
CA ALA A 18 11.00 2.21 3.52
C ALA A 18 9.84 1.27 3.13
N SER A 19 8.92 0.94 4.05
CA SER A 19 7.94 -0.15 3.83
C SER A 19 7.00 0.07 2.64
N SER A 20 6.63 1.32 2.35
CA SER A 20 5.77 1.64 1.21
C SER A 20 6.43 1.32 -0.12
N THR A 21 7.68 1.76 -0.29
CA THR A 21 8.43 1.65 -1.55
C THR A 21 9.09 0.29 -1.71
N THR A 22 9.53 -0.34 -0.63
CA THR A 22 10.23 -1.63 -0.69
C THR A 22 9.31 -2.84 -0.62
N PHE A 23 8.08 -2.68 -0.11
CA PHE A 23 7.16 -3.80 0.11
C PHE A 23 5.76 -3.55 -0.44
N THR A 24 5.05 -2.53 0.04
CA THR A 24 3.62 -2.36 -0.27
C THR A 24 3.37 -2.19 -1.77
N LEU A 25 4.06 -1.26 -2.41
CA LEU A 25 3.87 -0.96 -3.83
C LEU A 25 4.26 -2.16 -4.73
N PRO A 26 5.45 -2.78 -4.58
CA PRO A 26 5.81 -3.95 -5.37
C PRO A 26 4.83 -5.13 -5.18
N ALA A 27 4.37 -5.38 -3.96
CA ALA A 27 3.43 -6.47 -3.68
C ALA A 27 2.08 -6.24 -4.36
N ILE A 28 1.55 -5.00 -4.30
CA ILE A 28 0.31 -4.66 -4.99
C ILE A 28 0.49 -4.78 -6.50
N GLN A 29 1.54 -4.19 -7.07
CA GLN A 29 1.81 -4.27 -8.52
C GLN A 29 1.96 -5.71 -9.01
N PHE A 30 2.62 -6.58 -8.26
CA PHE A 30 2.72 -7.99 -8.57
C PHE A 30 1.33 -8.64 -8.63
N VAL A 31 0.51 -8.45 -7.60
CA VAL A 31 -0.85 -9.02 -7.57
C VAL A 31 -1.72 -8.47 -8.70
N LEU A 32 -1.64 -7.18 -8.99
CA LEU A 32 -2.37 -6.57 -10.11
C LEU A 32 -1.96 -7.17 -11.45
N ARG A 33 -0.65 -7.40 -11.66
CA ARG A 33 -0.10 -8.00 -12.89
C ARG A 33 -0.47 -9.47 -13.05
N GLU A 34 -0.36 -10.27 -12.00
CA GLU A 34 -0.65 -11.71 -12.05
C GLU A 34 -2.15 -12.00 -12.18
N LEU A 35 -3.03 -11.05 -11.82
CA LEU A 35 -4.48 -11.19 -11.91
C LEU A 35 -5.08 -10.73 -13.26
N ASN A 36 -4.27 -10.40 -14.28
CA ASN A 36 -4.71 -10.18 -15.67
C ASN A 36 -5.64 -11.34 -16.14
N SER A 37 -6.90 -11.19 -16.56
CA SER A 37 -7.53 -10.10 -17.35
C SER A 37 -9.06 -10.04 -17.24
N THR A 38 -9.71 -10.64 -16.23
CA THR A 38 -11.19 -10.74 -16.19
C THR A 38 -11.85 -10.20 -14.93
N LYS A 39 -11.09 -9.84 -13.89
CA LYS A 39 -11.62 -9.33 -12.62
C LYS A 39 -10.84 -8.11 -12.20
N ASN A 40 -11.54 -7.02 -11.91
CA ASN A 40 -10.96 -5.85 -11.25
C ASN A 40 -10.50 -6.27 -9.84
N PRO A 41 -9.19 -6.41 -9.60
CA PRO A 41 -8.71 -6.88 -8.31
C PRO A 41 -8.99 -5.84 -7.23
N LEU A 42 -9.67 -6.25 -6.16
CA LEU A 42 -9.91 -5.37 -5.01
C LEU A 42 -8.69 -5.35 -4.10
N VAL A 43 -8.17 -4.15 -3.84
CA VAL A 43 -7.16 -3.88 -2.83
C VAL A 43 -7.82 -3.14 -1.66
N ILE A 44 -7.76 -3.73 -0.47
CA ILE A 44 -8.27 -3.13 0.77
C ILE A 44 -7.05 -2.66 1.57
N MET A 45 -7.02 -1.37 1.90
CA MET A 45 -6.00 -0.80 2.77
C MET A 45 -6.63 -0.44 4.11
N ILE A 46 -5.99 -0.85 5.19
CA ILE A 46 -6.42 -0.61 6.57
C ILE A 46 -5.24 0.00 7.31
N GLY A 47 -5.43 1.11 7.98
CA GLY A 47 -4.38 1.72 8.76
C GLY A 47 -4.79 3.04 9.38
N ASP A 48 -3.90 3.56 10.21
CA ASP A 48 -4.08 4.78 11.00
C ASP A 48 -3.37 6.02 10.42
N ASP A 49 -2.66 5.85 9.31
CA ASP A 49 -2.02 6.92 8.53
C ASP A 49 -2.78 7.12 7.22
N LEU A 50 -3.61 8.17 7.17
CA LEU A 50 -4.43 8.53 6.00
C LEU A 50 -3.58 9.08 4.86
N GLN A 51 -2.48 9.78 5.16
CA GLN A 51 -1.61 10.34 4.14
C GLN A 51 -0.93 9.21 3.36
N TRP A 52 -0.39 8.23 4.09
CA TRP A 52 0.19 7.04 3.49
C TRP A 52 -0.79 6.30 2.56
N GLN A 53 -2.06 6.16 2.96
CA GLN A 53 -3.08 5.53 2.13
C GLN A 53 -3.32 6.33 0.83
N SER A 54 -3.37 7.66 0.92
CA SER A 54 -3.50 8.52 -0.25
C SER A 54 -2.31 8.35 -1.21
N ASP A 55 -1.08 8.43 -0.68
CA ASP A 55 0.16 8.37 -1.46
C ASP A 55 0.32 7.03 -2.18
N VAL A 56 0.00 5.92 -1.50
CA VAL A 56 0.05 4.57 -2.10
C VAL A 56 -1.03 4.44 -3.18
N THR A 57 -2.23 4.97 -2.96
CA THR A 57 -3.33 4.92 -3.95
C THR A 57 -2.96 5.67 -5.23
N GLU A 58 -2.36 6.85 -5.10
CA GLU A 58 -1.93 7.67 -6.24
C GLU A 58 -0.83 6.96 -7.04
N GLN A 59 0.15 6.39 -6.36
CA GLN A 59 1.26 5.66 -7.00
C GLN A 59 0.83 4.35 -7.70
N ILE A 60 -0.31 3.77 -7.34
CA ILE A 60 -0.86 2.59 -8.03
C ILE A 60 -1.64 2.98 -9.30
N LYS A 61 -2.21 4.20 -9.34
CA LYS A 61 -3.00 4.69 -10.48
C LYS A 61 -2.13 5.25 -11.61
N ASN A 62 -0.93 5.74 -11.29
CA ASN A 62 0.05 6.29 -12.22
C ASN A 62 1.02 5.21 -12.72
#